data_AF-A0A9L0ICF2-F1
#
_entry.id   AF-A0A9L0ICF2-F1
#
_cell.length_a   1.000
_cell.length_b   1.000
_cell.length_c   1.000
_cell.angle_alpha   90.00
_cell.angle_beta   90.00
_cell.angle_gamma   90.00
#
_symmetry.space_group_name_H-M   'P 1'
#
loop_
_entity.id
_entity.type
_entity.pdbx_description
1 polymer ?
#
loop_
_entity_poly.entity_id
_entity_poly.type
_entity_poly.pdbx_seq_one_letter_code
_entity_poly.pdbx_strand_id
1 'polypeptide(L)'
;MPCGDEGRDGAMLLHCKNHQRRPANHLELGDRQGTQSLSRSSEGTNPADTLISDLEPPELHEVININLKNKPEWFFEKNPLGLVPVLENSQGQLIYESTITCEYLDEAYPGKKLLPDDPYEKARQKMIFELSSQIPTLLICFLRGQNKDDYSGQKEQLHKEFSKLEEVLTNKKTTFFGGKNISMVDYLIWPWFERLEAVELIDCVDHTPKLKLWMEAMRKDPTVSALITDAKTLRGFTDLYLQNSPDACDYGL
;
A
#
# COMPACT_ATOMS: atom_id res chain seq x y z
N MET A 1 8.87 -3.43 30.27
CA MET A 1 9.46 -4.65 29.60
C MET A 1 9.66 -4.39 28.10
N PRO A 2 10.92 -4.18 27.60
CA PRO A 2 11.06 -3.80 26.19
C PRO A 2 10.89 -5.00 25.24
N CYS A 3 9.63 -5.15 24.69
CA CYS A 3 9.22 -5.89 23.48
C CYS A 3 10.44 -6.35 22.67
N GLY A 4 11.13 -7.45 23.06
CA GLY A 4 11.86 -8.61 22.49
C GLY A 4 11.63 -8.78 20.99
N ASP A 5 12.61 -8.23 20.15
CA ASP A 5 13.33 -8.63 18.93
C ASP A 5 13.02 -10.07 18.53
N GLU A 6 11.75 -10.26 17.98
CA GLU A 6 11.47 -11.35 17.02
C GLU A 6 11.01 -10.75 15.69
N GLY A 7 11.88 -10.20 14.81
CA GLY A 7 12.33 -10.76 13.51
C GLY A 7 11.30 -10.53 12.41
N ARG A 8 11.22 -9.30 11.74
CA ARG A 8 11.12 -8.91 10.32
C ARG A 8 9.97 -9.65 9.62
N ASP A 9 8.72 -9.38 10.04
CA ASP A 9 7.51 -9.75 9.26
C ASP A 9 7.06 -8.57 8.40
N GLY A 10 7.77 -8.23 7.28
CA GLY A 10 7.42 -7.61 5.98
C GLY A 10 5.93 -7.27 5.88
N ALA A 11 5.49 -6.23 6.56
CA ALA A 11 4.38 -5.26 6.49
C ALA A 11 3.73 -5.27 5.10
N MET A 12 2.69 -6.09 4.97
CA MET A 12 1.40 -6.43 4.37
C MET A 12 0.39 -5.27 4.52
N LEU A 13 0.02 -4.64 3.25
CA LEU A 13 -1.25 -3.93 3.56
C LEU A 13 -1.90 -3.47 2.25
N LEU A 14 -3.27 -4.00 1.79
CA LEU A 14 -4.40 -4.61 1.07
C LEU A 14 -5.51 -3.57 0.87
N HIS A 15 -6.38 -3.63 -0.37
CA HIS A 15 -7.81 -3.73 -0.72
C HIS A 15 -7.93 -4.01 -2.22
N CYS A 16 -9.08 -4.95 -2.76
CA CYS A 16 -9.81 -5.46 -3.95
C CYS A 16 -11.16 -4.76 -4.05
N LYS A 17 -11.51 -4.07 -5.30
CA LYS A 17 -12.81 -4.01 -6.00
C LYS A 17 -12.77 -4.87 -7.28
N ASN A 18 -13.65 -5.96 -7.35
CA ASN A 18 -14.54 -6.74 -8.24
C ASN A 18 -14.33 -6.37 -9.71
N HIS A 19 -13.58 -7.22 -10.48
CA HIS A 19 -14.17 -7.63 -11.78
C HIS A 19 -13.68 -9.04 -12.14
N GLN A 20 -14.56 -10.10 -11.80
CA GLN A 20 -15.03 -11.32 -12.50
C GLN A 20 -14.02 -12.46 -12.30
N ARG A 21 -14.19 -13.15 -11.17
CA ARG A 21 -13.88 -14.57 -10.89
C ARG A 21 -13.96 -15.43 -12.15
N ARG A 22 -12.71 -15.70 -12.80
CA ARG A 22 -12.79 -17.02 -13.47
C ARG A 22 -12.09 -18.08 -12.61
N PRO A 23 -12.76 -19.27 -12.34
CA PRO A 23 -12.20 -20.41 -11.59
C PRO A 23 -10.84 -20.85 -12.16
N ALA A 24 -9.76 -20.77 -11.29
CA ALA A 24 -8.41 -21.38 -11.43
C ALA A 24 -8.49 -22.77 -12.08
N ASN A 25 -9.09 -22.85 -13.34
CA ASN A 25 -8.68 -24.05 -14.10
C ASN A 25 -7.58 -23.70 -15.11
N HIS A 26 -6.28 -24.02 -14.70
CA HIS A 26 -5.15 -24.25 -15.62
C HIS A 26 -5.55 -24.07 -17.09
N LEU A 27 -5.81 -22.78 -17.50
CA LEU A 27 -5.96 -22.57 -18.96
C LEU A 27 -4.69 -21.91 -19.51
N GLU A 28 -3.74 -22.70 -20.04
CA GLU A 28 -2.82 -22.39 -21.16
C GLU A 28 -3.02 -20.96 -21.67
N LEU A 29 -2.36 -19.95 -20.95
CA LEU A 29 -2.03 -18.56 -21.35
C LEU A 29 -1.88 -18.44 -22.87
N GLY A 30 -2.98 -18.66 -23.67
CA GLY A 30 -3.12 -18.22 -25.07
C GLY A 30 -2.79 -16.73 -25.23
N ASP A 31 -1.59 -16.42 -25.76
CA ASP A 31 -0.93 -15.44 -26.64
C ASP A 31 -1.67 -14.11 -26.65
N ARG A 32 -1.88 -13.45 -25.42
CA ARG A 32 -2.21 -12.00 -25.59
C ARG A 32 -0.99 -11.15 -25.23
N GLN A 33 -0.15 -10.86 -26.18
CA GLN A 33 0.98 -9.91 -26.13
C GLN A 33 0.60 -8.62 -25.37
N GLY A 34 0.75 -8.66 -23.96
CA GLY A 34 0.81 -7.39 -23.17
C GLY A 34 0.09 -7.56 -21.82
N THR A 35 -0.13 -8.81 -21.29
CA THR A 35 -0.93 -8.91 -20.05
C THR A 35 -0.01 -9.33 -18.90
N GLN A 36 0.21 -8.34 -17.90
CA GLN A 36 1.00 -8.62 -16.68
C GLN A 36 0.06 -8.98 -15.52
N SER A 37 0.44 -10.11 -14.84
CA SER A 37 -0.35 -10.58 -13.68
C SER A 37 0.28 -10.08 -12.38
N LEU A 38 -0.56 -9.45 -11.67
CA LEU A 38 -0.13 -8.92 -10.35
C LEU A 38 -0.87 -9.67 -9.24
N SER A 39 -0.04 -10.16 -8.38
CA SER A 39 -0.70 -10.80 -7.23
C SER A 39 -0.88 -9.80 -6.08
N ARG A 40 -2.19 -9.62 -5.66
CA ARG A 40 -2.58 -8.76 -4.54
C ARG A 40 -2.95 -9.61 -3.32
N SER A 41 -2.69 -9.09 -2.12
CA SER A 41 -3.39 -9.60 -0.92
C SER A 41 -4.68 -8.80 -0.67
N SER A 42 -5.94 -9.43 -0.43
CA SER A 42 -7.26 -8.81 -0.15
C SER A 42 -7.14 -7.71 0.91
N GLU A 43 -6.01 -7.12 1.20
CA GLU A 43 -5.84 -6.24 2.37
C GLU A 43 -5.43 -4.84 1.91
N GLY A 44 -6.30 -3.84 1.42
CA GLY A 44 -6.12 -2.36 1.22
C GLY A 44 -5.09 -2.06 0.11
N THR A 45 -5.13 -0.73 -0.52
CA THR A 45 -4.48 -0.20 -1.73
C THR A 45 -2.96 -0.19 -1.53
N ASN A 46 -2.16 -1.16 -2.20
CA ASN A 46 -0.69 -1.09 -2.30
C ASN A 46 -0.24 0.00 -3.29
N PRO A 47 0.79 0.69 -2.87
CA PRO A 47 1.27 1.77 -3.75
C PRO A 47 1.43 1.29 -5.20
N ALA A 48 1.73 -0.02 -5.43
CA ALA A 48 1.89 -0.53 -6.81
C ALA A 48 0.54 -0.66 -7.50
N ASP A 49 -0.51 -0.85 -6.82
CA ASP A 49 -1.86 -0.92 -7.42
C ASP A 49 -2.36 0.46 -7.83
N THR A 50 -2.16 1.43 -6.91
CA THR A 50 -2.50 2.81 -7.30
C THR A 50 -1.71 3.26 -8.53
N LEU A 51 -0.56 2.74 -8.61
CA LEU A 51 0.28 3.20 -9.73
C LEU A 51 -0.12 2.52 -11.04
N ILE A 52 -0.49 1.28 -10.93
CA ILE A 52 -0.91 0.60 -12.17
C ILE A 52 -2.20 1.24 -12.69
N SER A 53 -3.08 1.55 -11.77
CA SER A 53 -4.29 2.24 -12.25
C SER A 53 -3.95 3.57 -12.93
N ASP A 54 -2.91 4.14 -12.43
CA ASP A 54 -2.55 5.45 -13.00
C ASP A 54 -1.73 5.28 -14.28
N LEU A 55 -0.98 4.16 -14.32
CA LEU A 55 0.00 4.09 -15.44
C LEU A 55 -0.54 3.18 -16.53
N GLU A 56 -1.67 2.47 -16.17
CA GLU A 56 -2.12 1.54 -17.22
C GLU A 56 -3.65 1.45 -17.20
N PRO A 57 -4.26 1.33 -18.45
CA PRO A 57 -5.71 1.08 -18.45
C PRO A 57 -6.03 -0.31 -17.88
N PRO A 58 -7.13 -0.47 -17.14
CA PRO A 58 -7.54 -1.70 -16.45
C PRO A 58 -7.54 -2.91 -17.42
N GLU A 59 -7.50 -2.71 -18.74
CA GLU A 59 -7.52 -3.82 -19.71
C GLU A 59 -6.10 -4.34 -19.98
N LEU A 60 -5.12 -3.80 -19.22
CA LEU A 60 -3.73 -4.17 -19.60
C LEU A 60 -3.03 -4.85 -18.42
N HIS A 61 -3.86 -5.09 -17.34
CA HIS A 61 -3.25 -5.88 -16.26
C HIS A 61 -4.33 -6.73 -15.59
N GLU A 62 -3.81 -7.78 -15.05
CA GLU A 62 -4.70 -8.69 -14.30
C GLU A 62 -4.20 -8.81 -12.86
N VAL A 63 -5.31 -8.86 -12.04
CA VAL A 63 -4.95 -8.96 -10.61
C VAL A 63 -5.33 -10.36 -10.11
N ILE A 64 -4.29 -10.98 -9.47
CA ILE A 64 -4.55 -12.27 -8.83
C ILE A 64 -4.34 -12.10 -7.31
N ASN A 65 -5.53 -12.39 -6.58
CA ASN A 65 -5.42 -12.23 -5.11
C ASN A 65 -4.95 -13.54 -4.46
N ILE A 66 -4.01 -13.32 -3.43
CA ILE A 66 -3.44 -14.50 -2.72
C ILE A 66 -3.97 -14.48 -1.29
N ASN A 67 -4.51 -15.56 -0.87
CA ASN A 67 -4.86 -15.69 0.56
C ASN A 67 -3.60 -15.86 1.43
N LEU A 68 -3.41 -14.89 2.31
CA LEU A 68 -2.11 -14.86 3.02
C LEU A 68 -2.19 -15.71 4.28
N LYS A 69 -3.41 -16.07 4.62
CA LYS A 69 -3.51 -16.99 5.78
C LYS A 69 -3.46 -18.44 5.33
N ASN A 70 -3.66 -18.55 4.06
CA ASN A 70 -3.57 -19.89 3.44
C ASN A 70 -2.92 -19.77 2.05
N LYS A 71 -1.53 -19.67 2.12
CA LYS A 71 -0.84 -19.36 0.84
C LYS A 71 -0.67 -20.64 0.01
N PRO A 72 -1.03 -20.46 -1.30
CA PRO A 72 -0.76 -21.63 -2.15
C PRO A 72 0.75 -21.90 -2.29
N GLU A 73 1.10 -23.20 -2.39
CA GLU A 73 2.54 -23.57 -2.44
C GLU A 73 3.21 -22.98 -3.70
N TRP A 74 2.42 -22.85 -4.79
CA TRP A 74 3.05 -22.36 -6.04
C TRP A 74 3.46 -20.89 -5.92
N PHE A 75 2.88 -20.21 -5.00
CA PHE A 75 3.19 -18.77 -4.90
C PHE A 75 4.65 -18.55 -4.49
N PHE A 76 5.22 -19.48 -3.80
CA PHE A 76 6.62 -19.30 -3.35
C PHE A 76 7.59 -19.42 -4.53
N GLU A 77 7.07 -19.96 -5.63
CA GLU A 77 7.90 -19.91 -6.86
C GLU A 77 7.90 -18.51 -7.49
N LYS A 78 6.88 -17.79 -7.08
CA LYS A 78 6.84 -16.41 -7.63
C LYS A 78 7.64 -15.44 -6.76
N ASN A 79 7.61 -15.61 -5.50
CA ASN A 79 8.33 -14.80 -4.51
C ASN A 79 8.72 -15.67 -3.31
N PRO A 80 10.01 -15.96 -3.19
CA PRO A 80 10.47 -16.89 -2.14
C PRO A 80 10.14 -16.36 -0.73
N LEU A 81 9.85 -15.07 -0.68
CA LEU A 81 9.48 -14.52 0.64
C LEU A 81 8.00 -14.75 0.94
N GLY A 82 7.32 -15.15 -0.11
CA GLY A 82 5.88 -15.46 0.09
C GLY A 82 5.09 -14.18 0.43
N LEU A 83 5.68 -13.03 -0.10
CA LEU A 83 4.99 -11.76 0.21
C LEU A 83 4.45 -11.13 -1.07
N VAL A 84 3.51 -10.33 -0.88
CA VAL A 84 3.02 -9.47 -1.97
C VAL A 84 3.40 -8.02 -1.65
N PRO A 85 3.42 -7.26 -2.86
CA PRO A 85 3.06 -7.56 -4.26
C PRO A 85 4.19 -8.26 -5.00
N VAL A 86 3.71 -9.00 -6.17
CA VAL A 86 4.64 -9.56 -7.17
C VAL A 86 4.10 -9.22 -8.57
N LEU A 87 5.10 -8.66 -9.40
CA LEU A 87 4.74 -8.50 -10.83
C LEU A 87 5.30 -9.65 -11.67
N GLU A 88 4.44 -10.09 -12.51
CA GLU A 88 4.91 -11.07 -13.52
C GLU A 88 4.50 -10.58 -14.92
N ASN A 89 5.54 -10.47 -15.76
CA ASN A 89 5.16 -10.01 -17.11
C ASN A 89 5.08 -11.18 -18.10
N SER A 90 4.71 -10.91 -19.35
CA SER A 90 4.44 -11.96 -20.35
C SER A 90 5.69 -12.78 -20.67
N GLN A 91 6.83 -12.24 -20.25
CA GLN A 91 8.08 -13.00 -20.48
C GLN A 91 8.43 -13.87 -19.27
N GLY A 92 7.57 -13.81 -18.31
CA GLY A 92 7.82 -14.68 -17.15
C GLY A 92 8.76 -14.01 -16.13
N GLN A 93 9.06 -12.70 -16.29
CA GLN A 93 9.95 -12.02 -15.32
C GLN A 93 9.16 -11.68 -14.05
N LEU A 94 9.85 -11.96 -12.91
CA LEU A 94 9.17 -11.70 -11.62
C LEU A 94 9.87 -10.54 -10.90
N ILE A 95 9.04 -9.60 -10.42
CA ILE A 95 9.56 -8.43 -9.68
C ILE A 95 8.74 -8.29 -8.39
N TYR A 96 9.46 -8.34 -7.20
CA TYR A 96 8.71 -8.24 -5.93
C TYR A 96 9.32 -7.14 -5.06
N GLU A 97 8.52 -6.76 -4.03
CA GLU A 97 8.72 -5.59 -3.15
C GLU A 97 8.01 -4.36 -3.72
N SER A 98 7.25 -3.84 -2.88
CA SER A 98 6.29 -2.83 -3.36
C SER A 98 7.02 -1.64 -3.99
N THR A 99 8.13 -1.14 -3.39
CA THR A 99 8.79 0.06 -3.97
C THR A 99 9.51 -0.29 -5.27
N ILE A 100 10.02 -1.49 -5.29
CA ILE A 100 10.73 -1.92 -6.51
C ILE A 100 9.73 -2.11 -7.66
N THR A 101 8.61 -2.70 -7.31
CA THR A 101 7.61 -2.91 -8.38
C THR A 101 7.11 -1.55 -8.90
N CYS A 102 6.86 -0.61 -7.98
CA CYS A 102 6.36 0.72 -8.42
C CYS A 102 7.40 1.41 -9.29
N GLU A 103 8.63 1.36 -8.93
CA GLU A 103 9.68 2.01 -9.75
C GLU A 103 9.79 1.34 -11.13
N TYR A 104 9.79 0.03 -11.13
CA TYR A 104 9.85 -0.66 -12.43
C TYR A 104 8.70 -0.20 -13.35
N LEU A 105 7.51 -0.14 -12.73
CA LEU A 105 6.37 0.24 -13.59
C LEU A 105 6.55 1.67 -14.11
N ASP A 106 7.04 2.52 -13.25
CA ASP A 106 7.25 3.92 -13.69
C ASP A 106 8.28 4.00 -14.81
N GLU A 107 9.28 3.10 -14.81
CA GLU A 107 10.37 3.18 -15.80
C GLU A 107 9.98 2.42 -17.08
N ALA A 108 9.33 1.39 -16.92
CA ALA A 108 9.17 0.45 -18.04
C ALA A 108 8.01 0.88 -18.93
N TYR A 109 7.12 1.71 -18.35
CA TYR A 109 5.95 2.01 -19.20
C TYR A 109 5.92 3.50 -19.52
N PRO A 110 5.42 3.74 -20.72
CA PRO A 110 5.34 5.15 -21.16
C PRO A 110 4.15 5.87 -20.51
N GLY A 111 4.11 7.15 -20.60
CA GLY A 111 3.01 7.92 -20.00
C GLY A 111 3.52 8.86 -18.90
N LYS A 112 2.42 9.20 -18.13
CA LYS A 112 2.79 10.15 -17.05
C LYS A 112 3.78 9.52 -16.07
N LYS A 113 4.98 10.26 -15.94
CA LYS A 113 5.98 9.75 -14.98
C LYS A 113 5.64 10.23 -13.56
N LEU A 114 5.78 9.28 -12.63
CA LEU A 114 5.47 9.65 -11.23
C LEU A 114 6.74 10.07 -10.48
N LEU A 115 7.86 9.51 -10.93
CA LEU A 115 9.11 9.98 -10.32
C LEU A 115 9.69 11.13 -11.16
N PRO A 116 10.31 12.05 -10.48
CA PRO A 116 10.93 13.16 -11.23
C PRO A 116 12.18 12.69 -12.00
N ASP A 117 12.53 13.49 -13.05
CA ASP A 117 13.73 13.12 -13.86
C ASP A 117 15.01 13.56 -13.14
N ASP A 118 14.89 14.67 -12.39
CA ASP A 118 16.08 15.14 -11.66
C ASP A 118 16.50 14.15 -10.57
N PRO A 119 17.74 13.73 -10.62
CA PRO A 119 18.20 12.68 -9.69
C PRO A 119 18.07 13.11 -8.22
N TYR A 120 18.37 14.33 -7.99
CA TYR A 120 18.25 14.78 -6.59
C TYR A 120 16.78 14.76 -6.12
N GLU A 121 15.91 15.24 -6.93
CA GLU A 121 14.50 15.22 -6.51
C GLU A 121 13.97 13.78 -6.38
N LYS A 122 14.45 12.94 -7.22
CA LYS A 122 14.08 11.51 -7.06
C LYS A 122 14.58 10.96 -5.73
N ALA A 123 15.87 11.29 -5.37
CA ALA A 123 16.40 10.83 -4.07
C ALA A 123 15.61 11.44 -2.91
N ARG A 124 15.19 12.65 -3.09
CA ARG A 124 14.41 13.28 -1.99
C ARG A 124 13.10 12.53 -1.75
N GLN A 125 12.43 12.11 -2.88
CA GLN A 125 11.20 11.32 -2.67
C GLN A 125 11.50 10.01 -1.93
N LYS A 126 12.62 9.42 -2.20
CA LYS A 126 12.97 8.18 -1.47
C LYS A 126 13.24 8.47 0.01
N MET A 127 13.92 9.60 0.27
CA MET A 127 14.22 9.94 1.68
C MET A 127 12.91 10.21 2.45
N ILE A 128 11.97 10.88 1.78
CA ILE A 128 10.68 11.13 2.46
C ILE A 128 9.97 9.80 2.74
N PHE A 129 9.99 8.90 1.74
CA PHE A 129 9.38 7.58 2.01
C PHE A 129 10.06 6.88 3.18
N GLU A 130 11.39 6.99 3.22
CA GLU A 130 12.09 6.37 4.36
C GLU A 130 11.69 7.03 5.69
N LEU A 131 11.49 8.32 5.63
CA LEU A 131 11.07 9.05 6.84
C LEU A 131 9.74 8.51 7.37
N SER A 132 8.95 7.85 6.50
CA SER A 132 7.62 7.35 6.92
C SER A 132 7.68 5.86 7.26
N SER A 133 8.82 5.26 7.45
CA SER A 133 8.98 3.79 7.47
C SER A 133 8.45 3.20 8.78
N GLN A 134 8.30 4.16 9.81
CA GLN A 134 7.86 3.56 11.10
C GLN A 134 6.33 3.53 11.20
N ILE A 135 5.71 4.24 10.35
CA ILE A 135 4.24 4.41 10.47
C ILE A 135 3.55 3.06 10.30
N PRO A 136 3.89 2.29 9.29
CA PRO A 136 3.18 1.01 9.16
C PRO A 136 3.37 0.12 10.41
N THR A 137 4.55 0.04 10.90
CA THR A 137 4.79 -0.80 12.10
C THR A 137 3.95 -0.29 13.29
N LEU A 138 3.89 0.95 13.44
CA LEU A 138 3.11 1.49 14.58
C LEU A 138 1.62 1.21 14.40
N LEU A 139 1.15 1.33 13.17
CA LEU A 139 -0.28 1.02 12.94
C LEU A 139 -0.58 -0.45 13.23
N ILE A 140 0.33 -1.32 12.84
CA ILE A 140 0.09 -2.75 13.08
C ILE A 140 0.12 -3.01 14.60
N CYS A 141 1.04 -2.40 15.25
CA CYS A 141 1.11 -2.61 16.71
C CYS A 141 -0.21 -2.16 17.37
N PHE A 142 -0.73 -1.11 16.81
CA PHE A 142 -2.02 -0.66 17.37
C PHE A 142 -3.14 -1.68 17.08
N LEU A 143 -3.04 -2.23 15.99
CA LEU A 143 -4.11 -3.18 15.63
C LEU A 143 -4.00 -4.47 16.46
N ARG A 144 -2.81 -4.85 16.86
CA ARG A 144 -2.62 -6.14 17.56
C ARG A 144 -2.71 -5.92 19.07
N GLY A 145 -2.61 -4.71 19.46
CA GLY A 145 -2.58 -4.48 20.92
C GLY A 145 -3.93 -4.86 21.55
N GLN A 146 -3.88 -5.61 22.68
CA GLN A 146 -5.00 -6.30 23.35
C GLN A 146 -5.66 -5.37 24.38
N ASN A 147 -4.89 -4.04 24.67
CA ASN A 147 -5.51 -3.15 25.67
C ASN A 147 -5.41 -1.69 25.21
N LYS A 148 -6.43 -1.14 24.74
CA LYS A 148 -6.57 0.23 24.20
C LYS A 148 -6.21 1.28 25.26
N ASP A 149 -6.05 0.87 26.63
CA ASP A 149 -5.74 1.82 27.72
C ASP A 149 -4.23 1.97 27.90
N ASP A 150 -3.34 1.41 27.01
CA ASP A 150 -1.87 1.50 27.14
C ASP A 150 -1.25 2.01 25.84
N TYR A 151 -2.06 2.83 25.02
CA TYR A 151 -1.51 3.18 23.69
C TYR A 151 -0.94 4.60 23.73
N SER A 152 -0.95 5.17 25.00
CA SER A 152 -0.54 6.59 25.02
C SER A 152 0.89 6.76 24.50
N GLY A 153 1.75 5.77 24.77
CA GLY A 153 3.14 5.86 24.27
C GLY A 153 3.21 5.69 22.75
N GLN A 154 2.47 4.80 22.19
CA GLN A 154 2.48 4.55 20.73
C GLN A 154 1.86 5.72 19.96
N LYS A 155 0.77 6.26 20.55
CA LYS A 155 0.18 7.42 19.85
C LYS A 155 1.17 8.60 19.86
N GLU A 156 1.86 8.71 20.97
CA GLU A 156 2.89 9.77 20.99
C GLU A 156 3.95 9.55 19.90
N GLN A 157 4.36 8.33 19.78
CA GLN A 157 5.33 8.07 18.70
C GLN A 157 4.74 8.32 17.32
N LEU A 158 3.51 7.93 17.15
CA LEU A 158 2.87 8.21 15.84
C LEU A 158 2.78 9.72 15.61
N HIS A 159 2.42 10.47 16.68
CA HIS A 159 2.40 11.93 16.51
C HIS A 159 3.77 12.45 16.07
N LYS A 160 4.80 11.91 16.67
CA LYS A 160 6.15 12.34 16.26
C LYS A 160 6.43 12.03 14.79
N GLU A 161 5.97 10.83 14.44
CA GLU A 161 6.23 10.48 13.02
C GLU A 161 5.43 11.39 12.08
N PHE A 162 4.21 11.74 12.43
CA PHE A 162 3.40 12.61 11.57
C PHE A 162 3.97 14.03 11.56
N SER A 163 4.57 14.45 12.71
CA SER A 163 5.19 15.80 12.74
C SER A 163 6.35 15.88 11.76
N LYS A 164 7.11 14.81 11.69
CA LYS A 164 8.20 14.82 10.68
C LYS A 164 7.67 15.06 9.27
N LEU A 165 6.57 14.39 8.91
CA LEU A 165 6.01 14.60 7.55
C LEU A 165 5.40 15.99 7.42
N GLU A 166 4.78 16.42 8.49
CA GLU A 166 4.27 17.80 8.48
C GLU A 166 5.39 18.81 8.19
N GLU A 167 6.52 18.65 8.82
CA GLU A 167 7.65 19.56 8.61
C GLU A 167 8.10 19.56 7.13
N VAL A 168 8.05 18.35 6.56
CA VAL A 168 8.42 18.33 5.12
C VAL A 168 7.46 19.22 4.32
N LEU A 169 6.16 19.08 4.53
CA LEU A 169 5.18 19.87 3.74
C LEU A 169 5.28 21.36 4.10
N THR A 170 5.62 21.64 5.33
CA THR A 170 5.78 23.05 5.73
C THR A 170 6.98 23.69 5.03
N ASN A 171 8.06 23.00 5.04
CA ASN A 171 9.27 23.57 4.43
C ASN A 171 9.15 23.69 2.91
N LYS A 172 8.46 22.73 2.36
CA LYS A 172 8.40 22.75 0.87
C LYS A 172 7.29 23.68 0.39
N LYS A 173 6.38 23.96 1.24
CA LYS A 173 5.23 24.83 0.93
C LYS A 173 4.50 24.36 -0.33
N THR A 174 4.33 23.10 -0.35
CA THR A 174 3.57 22.49 -1.45
C THR A 174 2.43 21.64 -0.88
N THR A 175 1.54 21.28 -1.86
CA THR A 175 0.38 20.46 -1.41
C THR A 175 0.80 19.00 -1.20
N PHE A 176 1.59 18.46 -2.15
CA PHE A 176 2.01 17.04 -2.05
C PHE A 176 3.50 16.95 -1.71
N PHE A 177 3.94 15.79 -1.33
CA PHE A 177 5.32 15.64 -0.82
C PHE A 177 6.35 15.83 -1.93
N GLY A 178 5.89 15.60 -3.16
CA GLY A 178 6.86 15.70 -4.28
C GLY A 178 6.74 17.05 -4.99
N GLY A 179 5.76 17.92 -4.50
CA GLY A 179 5.60 19.25 -5.13
C GLY A 179 4.12 19.61 -5.26
N LYS A 180 3.82 20.39 -6.34
CA LYS A 180 2.44 20.92 -6.49
C LYS A 180 1.49 19.82 -6.99
N ASN A 181 2.10 18.82 -7.72
CA ASN A 181 1.25 17.74 -8.24
C ASN A 181 1.56 16.41 -7.52
N ILE A 182 0.54 15.61 -7.51
CA ILE A 182 0.72 14.28 -6.87
C ILE A 182 1.81 13.49 -7.61
N SER A 183 2.67 12.73 -6.81
CA SER A 183 3.76 11.96 -7.45
C SER A 183 3.95 10.64 -6.69
N MET A 184 5.05 9.93 -7.03
CA MET A 184 5.25 8.54 -6.54
C MET A 184 5.26 8.51 -5.01
N VAL A 185 5.88 9.41 -4.40
CA VAL A 185 6.03 9.30 -2.92
C VAL A 185 4.66 9.43 -2.25
N ASP A 186 3.76 10.25 -2.86
CA ASP A 186 2.41 10.36 -2.24
C ASP A 186 1.65 9.03 -2.34
N TYR A 187 1.79 8.36 -3.45
CA TYR A 187 1.10 7.05 -3.59
C TYR A 187 1.74 6.00 -2.68
N LEU A 188 3.00 6.14 -2.48
CA LEU A 188 3.67 5.10 -1.66
C LEU A 188 3.26 5.24 -0.20
N ILE A 189 2.93 6.42 0.22
CA ILE A 189 2.66 6.65 1.66
C ILE A 189 1.16 6.58 1.91
N TRP A 190 0.29 6.83 0.98
CA TRP A 190 -1.16 7.03 1.12
C TRP A 190 -1.82 5.81 1.78
N PRO A 191 -1.46 4.63 1.44
CA PRO A 191 -2.24 3.48 1.96
C PRO A 191 -2.29 3.49 3.50
N TRP A 192 -1.23 3.98 4.15
CA TRP A 192 -1.29 3.96 5.63
C TRP A 192 -2.20 5.07 6.15
N PHE A 193 -2.32 6.11 5.43
CA PHE A 193 -3.19 7.20 5.91
C PHE A 193 -4.66 6.90 5.60
N GLU A 194 -4.85 6.18 4.50
CA GLU A 194 -6.23 5.77 4.20
C GLU A 194 -6.81 4.91 5.33
N ARG A 195 -6.00 4.33 6.14
CA ARG A 195 -6.50 3.32 7.11
C ARG A 195 -6.68 3.95 8.48
N LEU A 196 -6.30 5.08 8.60
CA LEU A 196 -6.29 5.66 9.96
C LEU A 196 -7.71 5.66 10.53
N GLU A 197 -8.68 5.89 9.63
CA GLU A 197 -10.07 5.90 10.18
C GLU A 197 -10.49 4.50 10.65
N ALA A 198 -10.14 3.57 9.89
CA ALA A 198 -10.57 2.20 10.23
C ALA A 198 -9.89 1.71 11.52
N VAL A 199 -8.73 2.30 11.75
CA VAL A 199 -8.06 1.79 12.98
C VAL A 199 -8.23 2.82 14.09
N GLU A 200 -9.13 3.70 13.93
CA GLU A 200 -9.54 4.71 14.94
C GLU A 200 -8.35 5.56 15.41
N LEU A 201 -7.53 5.96 14.46
CA LEU A 201 -6.35 6.80 14.80
C LEU A 201 -6.38 8.07 13.97
N ILE A 202 -7.52 8.37 13.45
CA ILE A 202 -7.58 9.53 12.52
C ILE A 202 -7.31 10.82 13.31
N ASP A 203 -7.55 10.81 14.59
CA ASP A 203 -7.35 12.05 15.38
C ASP A 203 -5.85 12.33 15.59
N CYS A 204 -4.97 11.39 15.29
CA CYS A 204 -3.52 11.58 15.49
C CYS A 204 -2.95 12.58 14.46
N VAL A 205 -3.76 12.96 13.54
CA VAL A 205 -3.21 13.91 12.56
C VAL A 205 -3.76 15.31 12.88
N ASP A 206 -4.51 15.54 13.94
CA ASP A 206 -5.20 16.82 14.22
C ASP A 206 -4.17 17.93 14.48
N HIS A 207 -2.95 17.52 14.91
CA HIS A 207 -1.95 18.57 15.19
C HIS A 207 -1.09 18.86 13.95
N THR A 208 -1.47 18.30 12.81
CA THR A 208 -0.65 18.47 11.59
C THR A 208 -1.56 18.99 10.47
N PRO A 209 -1.83 20.26 10.39
CA PRO A 209 -2.83 20.82 9.47
C PRO A 209 -2.45 20.59 8.01
N LYS A 210 -1.18 20.70 7.62
CA LYS A 210 -0.82 20.47 6.19
C LYS A 210 -0.98 19.00 5.81
N LEU A 211 -0.60 18.19 6.75
CA LEU A 211 -0.79 16.76 6.44
C LEU A 211 -2.28 16.44 6.27
N LYS A 212 -3.14 17.08 7.10
CA LYS A 212 -4.60 16.86 6.90
C LYS A 212 -5.05 17.34 5.53
N LEU A 213 -4.52 18.49 5.16
CA LEU A 213 -4.88 18.97 3.81
C LEU A 213 -4.35 18.04 2.72
N TRP A 214 -3.16 17.53 2.97
CA TRP A 214 -2.62 16.56 1.99
C TRP A 214 -3.55 15.35 1.89
N MET A 215 -4.09 14.83 3.05
CA MET A 215 -4.99 13.66 3.01
C MET A 215 -6.27 14.00 2.24
N GLU A 216 -6.74 15.22 2.40
CA GLU A 216 -7.96 15.61 1.65
C GLU A 216 -7.67 15.67 0.14
N ALA A 217 -6.52 16.21 -0.13
CA ALA A 217 -6.16 16.27 -1.56
C ALA A 217 -5.99 14.87 -2.16
N MET A 218 -5.38 13.91 -1.36
CA MET A 218 -5.20 12.53 -1.88
C MET A 218 -6.57 11.89 -2.15
N ARG A 219 -7.54 12.18 -1.34
CA ARG A 219 -8.86 11.53 -1.53
C ARG A 219 -9.55 12.06 -2.78
N LYS A 220 -9.18 13.23 -3.24
CA LYS A 220 -9.82 13.80 -4.45
C LYS A 220 -9.13 13.31 -5.72
N ASP A 221 -7.94 12.77 -5.51
CA ASP A 221 -7.26 12.23 -6.71
C ASP A 221 -8.04 11.06 -7.32
N PRO A 222 -8.25 11.04 -8.65
CA PRO A 222 -9.10 10.05 -9.31
C PRO A 222 -8.58 8.62 -9.09
N THR A 223 -7.21 8.45 -9.10
CA THR A 223 -6.67 7.09 -8.89
C THR A 223 -6.91 6.62 -7.44
N VAL A 224 -6.68 7.53 -6.54
CA VAL A 224 -6.89 7.15 -5.13
C VAL A 224 -8.39 6.91 -4.90
N SER A 225 -9.22 7.76 -5.35
CA SER A 225 -10.68 7.64 -5.15
C SER A 225 -11.21 6.34 -5.74
N ALA A 226 -10.67 5.97 -6.84
CA ALA A 226 -11.19 4.75 -7.49
C ALA A 226 -10.82 3.50 -6.69
N LEU A 227 -9.79 3.68 -5.77
CA LEU A 227 -9.31 2.45 -5.12
C LEU A 227 -9.58 2.49 -3.62
N ILE A 228 -10.21 3.51 -3.16
CA ILE A 228 -10.41 3.65 -1.71
C ILE A 228 -11.39 2.56 -1.24
N THR A 229 -11.06 2.04 -0.05
CA THR A 229 -11.93 1.04 0.59
C THR A 229 -12.60 1.67 1.82
N ASP A 230 -13.92 1.39 1.91
CA ASP A 230 -14.60 2.05 3.05
C ASP A 230 -14.15 1.46 4.38
N ALA A 231 -14.26 2.23 5.41
CA ALA A 231 -13.72 1.92 6.75
C ALA A 231 -14.37 0.63 7.31
N LYS A 232 -15.66 0.47 7.00
CA LYS A 232 -16.36 -0.74 7.50
C LYS A 232 -15.73 -2.02 6.93
N THR A 233 -15.52 -2.00 5.66
CA THR A 233 -14.93 -3.20 5.01
C THR A 233 -13.52 -3.46 5.57
N LEU A 234 -12.77 -2.38 5.71
CA LEU A 234 -11.39 -2.58 6.22
C LEU A 234 -11.43 -3.10 7.67
N ARG A 235 -12.38 -2.65 8.40
CA ARG A 235 -12.46 -3.13 9.79
C ARG A 235 -12.86 -4.62 9.81
N GLY A 236 -13.88 -4.94 9.03
CA GLY A 236 -14.25 -6.38 8.93
C GLY A 236 -13.06 -7.27 8.57
N PHE A 237 -12.40 -6.87 7.53
CA PHE A 237 -11.20 -7.65 7.16
C PHE A 237 -10.22 -7.73 8.34
N THR A 238 -9.89 -6.60 8.96
CA THR A 238 -8.86 -6.55 10.02
C THR A 238 -9.27 -7.45 11.19
N ASP A 239 -10.54 -7.48 11.51
CA ASP A 239 -11.01 -8.34 12.63
C ASP A 239 -10.76 -9.82 12.31
N LEU A 240 -11.10 -10.20 11.12
CA LEU A 240 -10.87 -11.62 10.76
C LEU A 240 -9.37 -11.92 10.66
N TYR A 241 -8.73 -10.96 10.13
CA TYR A 241 -7.28 -11.18 9.93
C TYR A 241 -6.58 -11.37 11.27
N LEU A 242 -6.92 -10.61 12.25
CA LEU A 242 -6.24 -10.72 13.56
C LEU A 242 -6.61 -12.04 14.24
N GLN A 243 -7.63 -12.65 13.75
CA GLN A 243 -8.00 -13.97 14.31
C GLN A 243 -7.42 -15.10 13.45
N ASN A 244 -6.55 -14.74 12.59
CA ASN A 244 -5.94 -15.71 11.66
C ASN A 244 -6.98 -16.51 10.88
N SER A 245 -8.07 -15.89 10.55
CA SER A 245 -9.12 -16.58 9.78
C SER A 245 -8.75 -16.64 8.29
N PRO A 246 -8.95 -17.80 7.66
CA PRO A 246 -8.69 -17.92 6.21
C PRO A 246 -9.72 -17.15 5.38
N ASP A 247 -10.74 -16.69 6.06
CA ASP A 247 -11.79 -15.96 5.32
C ASP A 247 -11.49 -14.46 5.27
N ALA A 248 -10.46 -14.11 6.00
CA ALA A 248 -10.15 -12.67 6.10
C ALA A 248 -9.93 -12.03 4.73
N CYS A 249 -9.19 -12.73 3.86
CA CYS A 249 -8.79 -12.11 2.58
C CYS A 249 -9.94 -12.10 1.59
N ASP A 250 -11.04 -12.82 2.00
CA ASP A 250 -12.21 -12.84 1.08
C ASP A 250 -13.39 -12.09 1.69
N TYR A 251 -13.05 -11.30 2.70
CA TYR A 251 -14.14 -10.58 3.38
C TYR A 251 -14.85 -9.65 2.39
N GLY A 252 -16.22 -9.77 2.25
CA GLY A 252 -16.96 -8.82 1.40
C GLY A 252 -17.10 -9.33 -0.04
N LEU A 253 -16.56 -10.52 -0.29
CA LEU A 253 -16.75 -11.15 -1.61
C LEU A 253 -17.78 -12.28 -1.48
#